data_AF-A0A7C5C8C3-F1
#
_entry.id   AF-A0A7C5C8C3-F1
#
_cell.length_a   1.000
_cell.length_b   1.000
_cell.length_c   1.000
_cell.angle_alpha   90.00
_cell.angle_beta   90.00
_cell.angle_gamma   90.00
#
_symmetry.space_group_name_H-M   'P 1'
#
loop_
_entity.id
_entity.type
_entity.pdbx_description
1 polymer ?
#
loop_
_entity_poly.entity_id
_entity_poly.type
_entity_poly.pdbx_seq_one_letter_code
_entity_poly.pdbx_strand_id
1 'polypeptide(L)'
;MKYSLSELKDILEPDFISSENLNIIIENIVFDTRRIISPKNSIFFAIKTSRNDGHNYIEDAYDKGIRVFVIQKHSKFLDKYEDASILKVENTLSALQKLAAYHRKRFDIPVLAITGSNGKTILKEWIYFLLKDEYNLFRSPGSYNSQLGVPLSLLQINKKHRLAIIEAGISKAGEMANLREIINPEIGIFTNLGNAHDSGFKSRNEKLEEKISLFRYCKKIICC
;
A
#
# COMPACT_ATOMS: atom_id res chain seq x y z
N MET A 1 7.51 -1.79 10.14
CA MET A 1 7.53 -0.32 10.34
C MET A 1 7.51 -0.02 11.85
N LYS A 2 7.74 1.22 12.28
CA LYS A 2 7.56 1.64 13.69
C LYS A 2 7.20 3.13 13.72
N TYR A 3 6.03 3.43 14.26
CA TYR A 3 5.45 4.78 14.34
C TYR A 3 4.73 4.96 15.67
N SER A 4 4.78 6.15 16.24
CA SER A 4 3.86 6.55 17.30
C SER A 4 2.50 6.93 16.73
N LEU A 5 1.46 6.91 17.56
CA LEU A 5 0.14 7.40 17.17
C LEU A 5 0.15 8.89 16.83
N SER A 6 1.02 9.67 17.49
CA SER A 6 1.28 11.07 17.13
C SER A 6 1.81 11.21 15.70
N GLU A 7 2.84 10.44 15.32
CA GLU A 7 3.35 10.47 13.94
C GLU A 7 2.27 10.05 12.94
N LEU A 8 1.47 9.02 13.27
CA LEU A 8 0.37 8.61 12.40
C LEU A 8 -0.71 9.69 12.28
N LYS A 9 -1.01 10.44 13.35
CA LYS A 9 -1.91 11.59 13.28
C LYS A 9 -1.39 12.62 12.28
N ASP A 10 -0.10 12.95 12.35
CA ASP A 10 0.51 13.95 11.45
C ASP A 10 0.55 13.48 9.99
N ILE A 11 0.80 12.18 9.76
CA ILE A 11 0.88 11.61 8.40
C ILE A 11 -0.50 11.41 7.78
N LEU A 12 -1.46 10.93 8.56
CA LEU A 12 -2.80 10.56 8.08
C LEU A 12 -3.74 11.76 8.04
N GLU A 13 -3.48 12.79 8.86
CA GLU A 13 -4.29 13.99 9.03
C GLU A 13 -5.77 13.63 9.26
N PRO A 14 -6.09 12.81 10.28
CA PRO A 14 -7.45 12.37 10.50
C PRO A 14 -8.34 13.54 10.91
N ASP A 15 -9.57 13.53 10.43
CA ASP A 15 -10.61 14.51 10.80
C ASP A 15 -10.93 14.47 12.30
N PHE A 16 -10.72 13.31 12.92
CA PHE A 16 -10.97 13.09 14.33
C PHE A 16 -10.08 11.97 14.88
N ILE A 17 -9.64 12.14 16.13
CA ILE A 17 -8.94 11.13 16.91
C ILE A 17 -9.57 11.04 18.31
N SER A 18 -9.92 9.83 18.76
CA SER A 18 -10.52 9.63 20.09
C SER A 18 -9.52 9.47 21.23
N SER A 19 -8.25 9.24 20.91
CA SER A 19 -7.22 8.87 21.91
C SER A 19 -6.57 10.09 22.55
N GLU A 20 -6.52 10.10 23.88
CA GLU A 20 -5.71 11.06 24.65
C GLU A 20 -4.22 10.66 24.67
N ASN A 21 -3.92 9.36 24.64
CA ASN A 21 -2.55 8.87 24.65
C ASN A 21 -1.99 8.69 23.24
N LEU A 22 -1.26 9.70 22.77
CA LEU A 22 -0.63 9.68 21.44
C LEU A 22 0.73 8.97 21.39
N ASN A 23 1.22 8.43 22.51
CA ASN A 23 2.51 7.73 22.60
C ASN A 23 2.42 6.22 22.29
N ILE A 24 1.25 5.73 21.87
CA ILE A 24 1.06 4.32 21.49
C ILE A 24 1.96 4.00 20.29
N ILE A 25 2.75 2.93 20.40
CA ILE A 25 3.64 2.48 19.34
C ILE A 25 2.91 1.48 18.44
N ILE A 26 2.99 1.72 17.14
CA ILE A 26 2.44 0.92 16.07
C ILE A 26 3.57 0.35 15.21
N GLU A 27 3.59 -0.96 15.10
CA GLU A 27 4.59 -1.73 14.36
C GLU A 27 3.97 -2.52 13.21
N ASN A 28 2.68 -2.86 13.30
CA ASN A 28 1.98 -3.73 12.37
C ASN A 28 0.70 -3.08 11.81
N ILE A 29 0.49 -3.21 10.49
CA ILE A 29 -0.80 -2.91 9.85
C ILE A 29 -1.60 -4.20 9.75
N VAL A 30 -2.88 -4.12 10.13
CA VAL A 30 -3.86 -5.18 9.94
C VAL A 30 -5.00 -4.61 9.10
N PHE A 31 -5.48 -5.38 8.13
CA PHE A 31 -6.69 -5.06 7.36
C PHE A 31 -7.59 -6.29 7.15
N ASP A 32 -7.12 -7.47 7.56
CA ASP A 32 -7.83 -8.75 7.48
C ASP A 32 -7.70 -9.43 8.84
N THR A 33 -8.82 -9.53 9.54
CA THR A 33 -8.87 -10.05 10.92
C THR A 33 -8.55 -11.53 11.02
N ARG A 34 -8.59 -12.27 9.90
CA ARG A 34 -8.17 -13.69 9.83
C ARG A 34 -6.65 -13.84 9.89
N ARG A 35 -5.90 -12.75 9.68
CA ARG A 35 -4.43 -12.74 9.67
C ARG A 35 -3.83 -12.14 10.94
N ILE A 36 -4.66 -11.85 11.95
CA ILE A 36 -4.19 -11.36 13.24
C ILE A 36 -3.50 -12.51 13.98
N ILE A 37 -2.17 -12.42 14.06
CA ILE A 37 -1.34 -13.35 14.83
C ILE A 37 -0.93 -12.72 16.16
N SER A 38 -0.53 -11.44 16.14
CA SER A 38 -0.19 -10.67 17.33
C SER A 38 -0.90 -9.31 17.30
N PRO A 39 -1.87 -9.06 18.19
CA PRO A 39 -2.61 -7.80 18.20
C PRO A 39 -1.84 -6.64 18.83
N LYS A 40 -0.78 -6.92 19.60
CA LYS A 40 0.05 -5.89 20.24
C LYS A 40 0.72 -5.01 19.18
N ASN A 41 0.74 -3.70 19.43
CA ASN A 41 1.31 -2.68 18.55
C ASN A 41 0.74 -2.73 17.12
N SER A 42 -0.51 -3.18 16.96
CA SER A 42 -1.16 -3.30 15.66
C SER A 42 -2.24 -2.24 15.50
N ILE A 43 -2.34 -1.69 14.29
CA ILE A 43 -3.42 -0.80 13.88
C ILE A 43 -4.28 -1.49 12.81
N PHE A 44 -5.60 -1.45 12.97
CA PHE A 44 -6.53 -1.99 12.00
C PHE A 44 -7.02 -0.91 11.04
N PHE A 45 -6.78 -1.09 9.75
CA PHE A 45 -7.35 -0.25 8.69
C PHE A 45 -8.63 -0.93 8.16
N ALA A 46 -9.78 -0.28 8.38
CA ALA A 46 -11.05 -0.73 7.83
C ALA A 46 -11.14 -0.40 6.33
N ILE A 47 -10.48 -1.22 5.50
CA ILE A 47 -10.43 -1.02 4.05
C ILE A 47 -11.72 -1.50 3.38
N LYS A 48 -12.31 -0.63 2.57
CA LYS A 48 -13.43 -0.99 1.68
C LYS A 48 -12.90 -1.40 0.30
N THR A 49 -13.36 -2.56 -0.17
CA THR A 49 -13.06 -3.09 -1.50
C THR A 49 -14.36 -3.32 -2.26
N SER A 50 -14.28 -3.71 -3.54
CA SER A 50 -15.47 -4.07 -4.32
C SER A 50 -16.19 -5.33 -3.82
N ARG A 51 -15.50 -6.18 -3.05
CA ARG A 51 -16.04 -7.47 -2.59
C ARG A 51 -16.39 -7.49 -1.10
N ASN A 52 -15.84 -6.57 -0.31
CA ASN A 52 -15.93 -6.62 1.13
C ASN A 52 -15.71 -5.22 1.75
N ASP A 53 -16.28 -5.02 2.93
CA ASP A 53 -16.12 -3.79 3.72
C ASP A 53 -15.45 -4.10 5.06
N GLY A 54 -14.23 -3.61 5.26
CA GLY A 54 -13.44 -3.84 6.46
C GLY A 54 -14.10 -3.32 7.75
N HIS A 55 -15.04 -2.38 7.64
CA HIS A 55 -15.78 -1.86 8.79
C HIS A 55 -16.65 -2.94 9.46
N ASN A 56 -17.09 -3.94 8.70
CA ASN A 56 -17.88 -5.06 9.23
C ASN A 56 -17.08 -5.96 10.18
N TYR A 57 -15.75 -5.82 10.23
CA TYR A 57 -14.86 -6.65 11.04
C TYR A 57 -14.20 -5.87 12.19
N ILE A 58 -14.68 -4.66 12.48
CA ILE A 58 -14.17 -3.86 13.61
C ILE A 58 -14.35 -4.60 14.93
N GLU A 59 -15.52 -5.22 15.14
CA GLU A 59 -15.80 -6.00 16.35
C GLU A 59 -14.86 -7.20 16.49
N ASP A 60 -14.71 -8.01 15.42
CA ASP A 60 -13.78 -9.15 15.42
C ASP A 60 -12.31 -8.72 15.64
N ALA A 61 -11.89 -7.58 15.08
CA ALA A 61 -10.56 -7.02 15.33
C ALA A 61 -10.37 -6.58 16.80
N TYR A 62 -11.39 -5.94 17.37
CA TYR A 62 -11.39 -5.50 18.77
C TYR A 62 -11.35 -6.68 19.73
N ASP A 63 -12.17 -7.71 19.49
CA ASP A 63 -12.23 -8.93 20.30
C ASP A 63 -10.91 -9.70 20.25
N LYS A 64 -10.21 -9.64 19.12
CA LYS A 64 -8.84 -10.18 18.97
C LYS A 64 -7.75 -9.33 19.60
N GLY A 65 -8.09 -8.23 20.27
CA GLY A 65 -7.15 -7.40 21.04
C GLY A 65 -6.60 -6.19 20.29
N ILE A 66 -7.08 -5.86 19.08
CA ILE A 66 -6.68 -4.61 18.43
C ILE A 66 -7.27 -3.43 19.18
N ARG A 67 -6.46 -2.38 19.37
CA ARG A 67 -6.85 -1.16 20.10
C ARG A 67 -6.69 0.13 19.31
N VAL A 68 -6.14 0.08 18.10
CA VAL A 68 -6.03 1.27 17.25
C VAL A 68 -6.69 0.98 15.91
N PHE A 69 -7.58 1.87 15.48
CA PHE A 69 -8.43 1.69 14.31
C PHE A 69 -8.37 2.92 13.41
N VAL A 70 -8.22 2.71 12.10
CA VAL A 70 -8.43 3.72 11.08
C VAL A 70 -9.71 3.37 10.33
N ILE A 71 -10.71 4.25 10.44
CA ILE A 71 -12.04 4.05 9.88
C ILE A 71 -12.45 5.24 9.02
N GLN A 72 -13.44 5.03 8.17
CA GLN A 72 -13.99 6.09 7.34
C GLN A 72 -14.79 7.09 8.20
N LYS A 73 -14.71 8.38 7.87
CA LYS A 73 -15.25 9.50 8.67
C LYS A 73 -16.71 9.33 9.09
N HIS A 74 -17.56 8.85 8.18
CA HIS A 74 -18.98 8.65 8.41
C HIS A 74 -19.34 7.28 9.00
N SER A 75 -18.35 6.41 9.22
CA SER A 75 -18.59 5.12 9.85
C SER A 75 -18.92 5.32 11.32
N LYS A 76 -20.01 4.68 11.75
CA LYS A 76 -20.35 4.60 13.17
C LYS A 76 -19.29 3.74 13.85
N PHE A 77 -18.64 4.29 14.87
CA PHE A 77 -17.91 3.51 15.84
C PHE A 77 -18.70 3.62 17.14
N LEU A 78 -19.06 2.48 17.71
CA LEU A 78 -19.94 2.41 18.86
C LEU A 78 -19.16 2.81 20.11
N ASP A 79 -19.79 3.57 21.01
CA ASP A 79 -19.20 3.97 22.30
C ASP A 79 -18.84 2.76 23.20
N LYS A 80 -19.23 1.55 22.81
CA LYS A 80 -18.93 0.28 23.52
C LYS A 80 -17.45 -0.12 23.52
N TYR A 81 -16.59 0.55 22.75
CA TYR A 81 -15.17 0.21 22.60
C TYR A 81 -14.30 1.20 23.38
N GLU A 82 -14.43 1.19 24.71
CA GLU A 82 -13.91 2.24 25.60
C GLU A 82 -12.38 2.41 25.57
N ASP A 83 -11.62 1.34 25.31
CA ASP A 83 -10.14 1.36 25.27
C ASP A 83 -9.57 1.47 23.84
N ALA A 84 -10.43 1.74 22.84
CA ALA A 84 -10.02 1.86 21.45
C ALA A 84 -9.67 3.31 21.05
N SER A 85 -8.50 3.45 20.43
CA SER A 85 -8.08 4.68 19.74
C SER A 85 -8.56 4.66 18.29
N ILE A 86 -9.38 5.63 17.90
CA ILE A 86 -10.02 5.68 16.59
C ILE A 86 -9.50 6.89 15.83
N LEU A 87 -9.02 6.67 14.61
CA LEU A 87 -8.68 7.70 13.64
C LEU A 87 -9.73 7.67 12.54
N LYS A 88 -10.48 8.75 12.40
CA LYS A 88 -11.47 8.92 11.33
C LYS A 88 -10.84 9.68 10.17
N VAL A 89 -10.90 9.09 8.98
CA VAL A 89 -10.34 9.67 7.74
C VAL A 89 -11.39 9.63 6.64
N GLU A 90 -11.30 10.55 5.68
CA GLU A 90 -12.20 10.59 4.51
C GLU A 90 -12.21 9.27 3.71
N ASN A 91 -11.03 8.68 3.50
CA ASN A 91 -10.89 7.40 2.81
C ASN A 91 -9.73 6.57 3.39
N THR A 92 -10.05 5.37 3.89
CA THR A 92 -9.08 4.49 4.58
C THR A 92 -8.00 3.95 3.66
N LEU A 93 -8.32 3.70 2.37
CA LEU A 93 -7.33 3.27 1.38
C LEU A 93 -6.37 4.42 1.02
N SER A 94 -6.89 5.61 0.77
CA SER A 94 -6.06 6.81 0.54
C SER A 94 -5.16 7.12 1.73
N ALA A 95 -5.66 6.97 2.96
CA ALA A 95 -4.86 7.13 4.18
C ALA A 95 -3.71 6.11 4.25
N LEU A 96 -3.97 4.83 3.93
CA LEU A 96 -2.92 3.81 3.86
C LEU A 96 -1.88 4.12 2.76
N GLN A 97 -2.33 4.61 1.62
CA GLN A 97 -1.47 5.05 0.52
C GLN A 97 -0.58 6.24 0.92
N LYS A 98 -1.14 7.24 1.62
CA LYS A 98 -0.38 8.36 2.21
C LYS A 98 0.72 7.84 3.16
N LEU A 99 0.37 6.94 4.07
CA LEU A 99 1.33 6.33 5.00
C LEU A 99 2.45 5.59 4.28
N ALA A 100 2.11 4.79 3.26
CA ALA A 100 3.10 4.07 2.47
C ALA A 100 4.03 5.01 1.69
N ALA A 101 3.49 6.10 1.11
CA ALA A 101 4.29 7.10 0.41
C ALA A 101 5.24 7.82 1.38
N TYR A 102 4.75 8.21 2.56
CA TYR A 102 5.58 8.79 3.61
C TYR A 102 6.68 7.82 4.03
N HIS A 103 6.33 6.55 4.29
CA HIS A 103 7.29 5.53 4.67
C HIS A 103 8.38 5.31 3.61
N ARG A 104 7.98 5.19 2.34
CA ARG A 104 8.88 5.02 1.20
C ARG A 104 9.89 6.18 1.09
N LYS A 105 9.45 7.42 1.30
CA LYS A 105 10.29 8.63 1.25
C LYS A 105 11.38 8.67 2.32
N ARG A 106 11.28 7.87 3.39
CA ARG A 106 12.31 7.77 4.44
C ARG A 106 13.56 7.00 3.99
N PHE A 107 13.52 6.36 2.83
CA PHE A 107 14.62 5.54 2.31
C PHE A 107 15.09 6.10 0.98
N ASP A 108 16.35 6.52 0.92
CA ASP A 108 17.00 6.90 -0.33
C ASP A 108 17.61 5.66 -0.99
N ILE A 109 16.74 4.85 -1.59
CA ILE A 109 17.13 3.67 -2.37
C ILE A 109 16.47 3.73 -3.76
N PRO A 110 17.15 3.24 -4.81
CA PRO A 110 16.55 3.11 -6.13
C PRO A 110 15.32 2.20 -6.08
N VAL A 111 14.31 2.54 -6.87
CA VAL A 111 13.14 1.69 -7.12
C VAL A 111 13.06 1.36 -8.60
N LEU A 112 12.99 0.07 -8.87
CA LEU A 112 12.66 -0.50 -10.16
C LEU A 112 11.18 -0.89 -10.15
N ALA A 113 10.37 -0.22 -10.95
CA ALA A 113 8.95 -0.51 -11.08
C ALA A 113 8.63 -1.26 -12.37
N ILE A 114 7.80 -2.30 -12.25
CA ILE A 114 7.40 -3.16 -13.36
C ILE A 114 5.90 -3.02 -13.57
N THR A 115 5.48 -2.67 -14.78
CA THR A 115 4.07 -2.69 -15.19
C THR A 115 3.87 -3.28 -16.57
N GLY A 116 2.61 -3.53 -16.92
CA GLY A 116 2.20 -4.18 -18.17
C GLY A 116 0.98 -5.07 -17.93
N SER A 117 0.51 -5.75 -18.97
CA SER A 117 -0.64 -6.65 -18.87
C SER A 117 -0.21 -8.00 -18.29
N ASN A 118 0.83 -8.63 -18.85
CA ASN A 118 1.31 -9.95 -18.44
C ASN A 118 2.81 -9.98 -18.14
N GLY A 119 3.30 -11.00 -17.43
CA GLY A 119 4.74 -11.23 -17.21
C GLY A 119 5.40 -10.43 -16.08
N LYS A 120 4.66 -9.49 -15.46
CA LYS A 120 5.16 -8.63 -14.39
C LYS A 120 5.77 -9.40 -13.21
N THR A 121 5.03 -10.36 -12.64
CA THR A 121 5.49 -11.16 -11.50
C THR A 121 6.69 -12.03 -11.87
N ILE A 122 6.70 -12.61 -13.07
CA ILE A 122 7.83 -13.44 -13.54
C ILE A 122 9.10 -12.60 -13.62
N LEU A 123 9.05 -11.44 -14.28
CA LEU A 123 10.22 -10.54 -14.36
C LEU A 123 10.68 -10.07 -12.99
N LYS A 124 9.76 -9.70 -12.10
CA LYS A 124 10.09 -9.30 -10.73
C LYS A 124 10.86 -10.40 -9.99
N GLU A 125 10.40 -11.65 -10.09
CA GLU A 125 11.06 -12.80 -9.45
C GLU A 125 12.42 -13.12 -10.09
N TRP A 126 12.53 -13.05 -11.42
CA TRP A 126 13.79 -13.27 -12.14
C TRP A 126 14.85 -12.21 -11.81
N ILE A 127 14.47 -10.93 -11.85
CA ILE A 127 15.39 -9.82 -11.51
C ILE A 127 15.88 -9.98 -10.06
N TYR A 128 14.98 -10.32 -9.13
CA TYR A 128 15.40 -10.61 -7.77
C TYR A 128 16.38 -11.78 -7.71
N PHE A 129 16.07 -12.89 -8.38
CA PHE A 129 16.92 -14.08 -8.33
C PHE A 129 18.33 -13.80 -8.86
N LEU A 130 18.45 -12.98 -9.92
CA LEU A 130 19.73 -12.62 -10.51
C LEU A 130 20.55 -11.67 -9.65
N LEU A 131 19.91 -10.82 -8.83
CA LEU A 131 20.58 -9.74 -8.10
C LEU A 131 20.72 -9.99 -6.58
N LYS A 132 20.04 -10.99 -6.03
CA LYS A 132 19.93 -11.21 -4.57
C LYS A 132 21.28 -11.49 -3.88
N ASP A 133 22.26 -12.01 -4.61
CA ASP A 133 23.57 -12.36 -4.05
C ASP A 133 24.53 -11.16 -4.03
N GLU A 134 24.23 -10.13 -4.83
CA GLU A 134 25.01 -8.88 -4.89
C GLU A 134 24.39 -7.74 -4.08
N TYR A 135 23.06 -7.73 -3.94
CA TYR A 135 22.31 -6.64 -3.30
C TYR A 135 21.35 -7.15 -2.23
N ASN A 136 21.20 -6.38 -1.15
CA ASN A 136 20.08 -6.55 -0.23
C ASN A 136 18.80 -6.00 -0.89
N LEU A 137 18.02 -6.88 -1.52
CA LEU A 137 16.85 -6.50 -2.28
C LEU A 137 15.58 -6.52 -1.44
N PHE A 138 14.71 -5.54 -1.70
CA PHE A 138 13.29 -5.67 -1.45
C PHE A 138 12.57 -6.02 -2.75
N ARG A 139 11.61 -6.94 -2.70
CA ARG A 139 10.64 -7.14 -3.79
C ARG A 139 9.24 -7.19 -3.20
N SER A 140 8.23 -6.70 -3.91
CA SER A 140 6.85 -6.86 -3.45
C SER A 140 6.51 -8.35 -3.28
N PRO A 141 5.86 -8.77 -2.19
CA PRO A 141 5.59 -10.19 -1.93
C PRO A 141 4.47 -10.71 -2.83
N GLY A 142 4.64 -11.91 -3.40
CA GLY A 142 3.64 -12.53 -4.28
C GLY A 142 3.20 -11.59 -5.41
N SER A 143 1.88 -11.44 -5.59
CA SER A 143 1.26 -10.54 -6.58
C SER A 143 0.75 -9.24 -5.98
N TYR A 144 1.44 -8.66 -4.99
CA TYR A 144 1.06 -7.40 -4.35
C TYR A 144 1.32 -6.23 -5.30
N ASN A 145 0.40 -6.04 -6.25
CA ASN A 145 0.50 -5.06 -7.34
C ASN A 145 -0.70 -4.11 -7.43
N SER A 146 -1.73 -4.30 -6.61
CA SER A 146 -2.97 -3.52 -6.64
C SER A 146 -2.87 -2.23 -5.82
N GLN A 147 -3.95 -1.43 -5.87
CA GLN A 147 -4.12 -0.21 -5.07
C GLN A 147 -3.90 -0.42 -3.56
N LEU A 148 -4.20 -1.62 -3.05
CA LEU A 148 -3.98 -2.04 -1.66
C LEU A 148 -2.67 -2.83 -1.49
N GLY A 149 -2.32 -3.70 -2.45
CA GLY A 149 -1.14 -4.56 -2.35
C GLY A 149 0.17 -3.77 -2.33
N VAL A 150 0.30 -2.78 -3.22
CA VAL A 150 1.50 -1.93 -3.31
C VAL A 150 1.80 -1.21 -1.99
N PRO A 151 0.88 -0.42 -1.39
CA PRO A 151 1.19 0.27 -0.14
C PRO A 151 1.53 -0.69 1.01
N LEU A 152 0.82 -1.81 1.14
CA LEU A 152 1.13 -2.83 2.16
C LEU A 152 2.52 -3.44 1.96
N SER A 153 2.97 -3.62 0.72
CA SER A 153 4.31 -4.10 0.43
C SER A 153 5.37 -3.07 0.82
N LEU A 154 5.19 -1.80 0.45
CA LEU A 154 6.18 -0.76 0.67
C LEU A 154 6.42 -0.46 2.15
N LEU A 155 5.42 -0.69 3.01
CA LEU A 155 5.56 -0.59 4.48
C LEU A 155 6.50 -1.65 5.10
N GLN A 156 6.96 -2.63 4.31
CA GLN A 156 7.93 -3.64 4.71
C GLN A 156 9.37 -3.25 4.36
N ILE A 157 9.58 -2.15 3.63
CA ILE A 157 10.93 -1.63 3.38
C ILE A 157 11.60 -1.23 4.71
N ASN A 158 12.89 -1.50 4.82
CA ASN A 158 13.69 -1.15 5.98
C ASN A 158 15.11 -0.76 5.55
N LYS A 159 15.91 -0.29 6.51
CA LYS A 159 17.26 0.26 6.29
C LYS A 159 18.28 -0.74 5.72
N LYS A 160 17.99 -2.04 5.74
CA LYS A 160 18.88 -3.08 5.19
C LYS A 160 18.79 -3.15 3.67
N HIS A 161 17.64 -2.79 3.09
CA HIS A 161 17.44 -2.85 1.65
C HIS A 161 18.25 -1.76 0.94
N ARG A 162 18.75 -2.08 -0.26
CA ARG A 162 19.56 -1.21 -1.11
C ARG A 162 18.94 -0.99 -2.49
N LEU A 163 17.98 -1.82 -2.89
CA LEU A 163 17.19 -1.68 -4.12
C LEU A 163 15.81 -2.29 -3.87
N ALA A 164 14.76 -1.67 -4.41
CA ALA A 164 13.39 -2.16 -4.31
C ALA A 164 12.80 -2.45 -5.70
N ILE A 165 12.22 -3.66 -5.87
CA ILE A 165 11.59 -4.13 -7.10
C ILE A 165 10.09 -4.23 -6.87
N ILE A 166 9.33 -3.31 -7.47
CA ILE A 166 7.89 -3.15 -7.21
C ILE A 166 7.09 -3.43 -8.47
N GLU A 167 6.13 -4.33 -8.35
CA GLU A 167 5.14 -4.56 -9.39
C GLU A 167 3.93 -3.64 -9.21
N ALA A 168 3.48 -2.99 -10.30
CA ALA A 168 2.29 -2.14 -10.32
C ALA A 168 1.28 -2.63 -11.35
N GLY A 169 0.04 -2.82 -10.90
CA GLY A 169 -1.11 -3.24 -11.68
C GLY A 169 -2.28 -2.28 -11.51
N ILE A 170 -3.02 -2.09 -12.60
CA ILE A 170 -4.20 -1.24 -12.66
C ILE A 170 -5.32 -1.98 -13.39
N SER A 171 -6.55 -1.74 -12.96
CA SER A 171 -7.76 -2.29 -13.55
C SER A 171 -8.65 -1.21 -14.17
N LYS A 172 -8.49 0.06 -13.80
CA LYS A 172 -9.26 1.20 -14.35
C LYS A 172 -8.41 2.47 -14.44
N ALA A 173 -8.88 3.44 -15.21
CA ALA A 173 -8.24 4.75 -15.33
C ALA A 173 -8.13 5.49 -13.97
N GLY A 174 -7.08 6.30 -13.81
CA GLY A 174 -6.75 7.07 -12.60
C GLY A 174 -6.03 6.28 -11.49
N GLU A 175 -5.95 4.95 -11.58
CA GLU A 175 -5.31 4.11 -10.57
C GLU A 175 -3.78 4.19 -10.58
N MET A 176 -3.16 4.46 -11.73
CA MET A 176 -1.71 4.50 -11.80
C MET A 176 -1.16 5.77 -11.16
N ALA A 177 -1.90 6.89 -11.24
CA ALA A 177 -1.53 8.12 -10.55
C ALA A 177 -1.34 7.88 -9.05
N ASN A 178 -2.27 7.16 -8.41
CA ASN A 178 -2.15 6.80 -6.99
C ASN A 178 -0.90 5.95 -6.72
N LEU A 179 -0.63 4.93 -7.55
CA LEU A 179 0.53 4.07 -7.35
C LEU A 179 1.85 4.78 -7.59
N ARG A 180 1.92 5.67 -8.58
CA ARG A 180 3.14 6.41 -8.91
C ARG A 180 3.64 7.24 -7.75
N GLU A 181 2.76 7.99 -7.08
CA GLU A 181 3.13 8.84 -5.95
C GLU A 181 3.70 8.03 -4.78
N ILE A 182 3.25 6.77 -4.62
CA ILE A 182 3.72 5.88 -3.56
C ILE A 182 5.03 5.18 -3.97
N ILE A 183 5.11 4.67 -5.20
CA ILE A 183 6.26 3.90 -5.70
C ILE A 183 7.47 4.80 -5.93
N ASN A 184 7.24 5.97 -6.55
CA ASN A 184 8.24 6.94 -7.01
C ASN A 184 9.47 6.25 -7.65
N PRO A 185 9.28 5.62 -8.83
CA PRO A 185 10.32 4.79 -9.43
C PRO A 185 11.44 5.61 -10.09
N GLU A 186 12.65 5.06 -10.04
CA GLU A 186 13.80 5.59 -10.77
C GLU A 186 13.99 4.88 -12.11
N ILE A 187 13.67 3.58 -12.16
CA ILE A 187 13.75 2.74 -13.35
C ILE A 187 12.38 2.11 -13.60
N GLY A 188 11.89 2.22 -14.83
CA GLY A 188 10.65 1.59 -15.29
C GLY A 188 10.92 0.39 -16.19
N ILE A 189 10.17 -0.69 -16.02
CA ILE A 189 10.09 -1.81 -16.96
C ILE A 189 8.65 -1.97 -17.43
N PHE A 190 8.43 -1.81 -18.73
CA PHE A 190 7.15 -2.09 -19.37
C PHE A 190 7.21 -3.48 -20.03
N THR A 191 6.37 -4.41 -19.60
CA THR A 191 6.42 -5.80 -20.11
C THR A 191 5.70 -5.99 -21.43
N ASN A 192 4.40 -5.72 -21.50
CA ASN A 192 3.60 -5.78 -22.73
C ASN A 192 2.25 -5.11 -22.50
N LEU A 193 1.56 -4.80 -23.60
CA LEU A 193 0.17 -4.35 -23.61
C LEU A 193 -0.74 -5.41 -24.23
N GLY A 194 -1.26 -6.31 -23.41
CA GLY A 194 -2.32 -7.28 -23.76
C GLY A 194 -3.70 -6.88 -23.23
N ASN A 195 -4.71 -7.75 -23.41
CA ASN A 195 -6.15 -7.44 -23.22
C ASN A 195 -6.67 -7.49 -21.76
N ALA A 196 -5.81 -7.79 -20.78
CA ALA A 196 -6.23 -7.93 -19.38
C ALA A 196 -6.80 -6.62 -18.82
N HIS A 197 -8.01 -6.63 -18.25
CA HIS A 197 -8.71 -5.46 -17.71
C HIS A 197 -9.14 -4.39 -18.73
N ASP A 198 -9.31 -4.73 -20.01
CA ASP A 198 -9.76 -3.76 -21.03
C ASP A 198 -11.09 -3.09 -20.67
N SER A 199 -11.99 -3.77 -19.96
CA SER A 199 -13.30 -3.22 -19.55
C SER A 199 -13.22 -2.00 -18.63
N GLY A 200 -12.07 -1.74 -18.01
CA GLY A 200 -11.85 -0.55 -17.17
C GLY A 200 -11.31 0.66 -17.91
N PHE A 201 -11.15 0.59 -19.23
CA PHE A 201 -10.59 1.65 -20.07
C PHE A 201 -11.46 1.90 -21.30
N LYS A 202 -11.54 3.17 -21.73
CA LYS A 202 -12.26 3.61 -22.93
C LYS A 202 -11.60 3.11 -24.22
N SER A 203 -10.28 2.92 -24.19
CA SER A 203 -9.52 2.43 -25.34
C SER A 203 -8.20 1.78 -24.91
N ARG A 204 -7.61 1.03 -25.84
CA ARG A 204 -6.26 0.48 -25.69
C ARG A 204 -5.20 1.57 -25.48
N ASN A 205 -5.39 2.75 -26.10
CA ASN A 205 -4.51 3.90 -25.94
C ASN A 205 -4.63 4.51 -24.53
N GLU A 206 -5.84 4.69 -23.99
CA GLU A 206 -6.03 5.18 -22.61
C GLU A 206 -5.35 4.25 -21.61
N LYS A 207 -5.48 2.93 -21.80
CA LYS A 207 -4.79 1.93 -20.98
C LYS A 207 -3.26 2.03 -21.07
N LEU A 208 -2.73 2.27 -22.27
CA LEU A 208 -1.29 2.44 -22.48
C LEU A 208 -0.78 3.69 -21.76
N GLU A 209 -1.45 4.83 -21.97
CA GLU A 209 -1.15 6.12 -21.32
C GLU A 209 -1.18 5.99 -19.81
N GLU A 210 -2.23 5.36 -19.26
CA GLU A 210 -2.36 5.15 -17.82
C GLU A 210 -1.18 4.30 -17.29
N LYS A 211 -0.77 3.24 -17.98
CA LYS A 211 0.38 2.41 -17.56
C LYS A 211 1.72 3.14 -17.67
N ILE A 212 1.96 3.84 -18.78
CA ILE A 212 3.21 4.59 -19.01
C ILE A 212 3.33 5.75 -18.02
N SER A 213 2.21 6.28 -17.52
CA SER A 213 2.21 7.37 -16.53
C SER A 213 3.01 7.05 -15.26
N LEU A 214 3.18 5.75 -14.92
CA LEU A 214 4.04 5.28 -13.84
C LEU A 214 5.49 5.75 -14.00
N PHE A 215 5.96 5.88 -15.25
CA PHE A 215 7.34 6.14 -15.60
C PHE A 215 7.64 7.60 -15.94
N ARG A 216 6.68 8.51 -15.72
CA ARG A 216 6.77 9.93 -16.09
C ARG A 216 8.06 10.61 -15.63
N TYR A 217 8.60 10.20 -14.48
CA TYR A 217 9.81 10.77 -13.88
C TYR A 217 10.96 9.76 -13.74
N CYS A 218 10.85 8.58 -14.38
CA CYS A 218 11.93 7.61 -14.39
C CYS A 218 13.14 8.15 -15.17
N LYS A 219 14.34 7.87 -14.68
CA LYS A 219 15.60 8.16 -15.39
C LYS A 219 15.82 7.23 -16.58
N LYS A 220 15.29 6.01 -16.50
CA LYS A 220 15.40 4.99 -17.54
C LYS A 220 14.12 4.17 -17.64
N ILE A 221 13.70 3.90 -18.87
CA ILE A 221 12.59 3.02 -19.19
C ILE A 221 13.10 1.89 -20.07
N ILE A 222 12.77 0.66 -19.72
CA ILE A 222 13.10 -0.55 -20.49
C ILE A 222 11.77 -1.14 -20.97
N CYS A 223 11.63 -1.30 -22.28
CA CYS A 223 10.48 -1.97 -22.88
C CYS A 223 10.95 -3.34 -23.36
N CYS A 224 10.23 -4.40 -22.94
CA CYS A 224 10.51 -5.77 -23.33
C CYS A 224 9.50 -6.30 -24.36
#